data_AF-A0A1I7WUB4-F1
#
_entry.id   AF-A0A1I7WUB4-F1
#
_cell.length_a   1.000
_cell.length_b   1.000
_cell.length_c   1.000
_cell.angle_alpha   90.00
_cell.angle_beta   90.00
_cell.angle_gamma   90.00
#
_symmetry.space_group_name_H-M   'P 1'
#
loop_
_entity.id
_entity.type
_entity.pdbx_description
1 polymer ?
#
loop_
_entity_poly.entity_id
_entity_poly.type
_entity_poly.pdbx_seq_one_letter_code
_entity_poly.pdbx_strand_id
1 'polypeptide(L)'
;MSGPERRTIHMSHYQGGSLKDKLDQGDQVFKTVEDFVNCYVDDTSKRRPIKKMLVATNGIAAVRCILSVRKLLMQLFRNDRIIKFICLTTEQEIRSNAGKIIV
;
A
#
# COMPACT_ATOMS: atom_id res chain seq x y z
N MET A 1 13.66 -23.14 -22.03
CA MET A 1 12.63 -22.19 -21.57
C MET A 1 13.30 -21.27 -20.56
N SER A 2 13.44 -19.98 -20.86
CA SER A 2 14.10 -19.03 -19.96
C SER A 2 13.20 -18.77 -18.76
N GLY A 3 13.72 -18.93 -17.54
CA GLY A 3 12.98 -18.66 -16.30
C GLY A 3 12.63 -17.18 -16.16
N PRO A 4 11.70 -16.82 -15.26
CA PRO A 4 11.34 -15.42 -15.05
C PRO A 4 12.56 -14.62 -14.60
N GLU A 5 12.89 -13.56 -15.34
CA GLU A 5 13.97 -12.62 -15.04
C GLU A 5 13.70 -11.94 -13.68
N ARG A 6 14.46 -12.31 -12.65
CA ARG A 6 14.40 -11.63 -11.34
C ARG A 6 15.08 -10.26 -11.46
N ARG A 7 14.30 -9.23 -11.76
CA ARG A 7 14.75 -7.84 -11.60
C ARG A 7 14.72 -7.48 -10.11
N THR A 8 15.86 -7.64 -9.45
CA THR A 8 16.08 -7.06 -8.13
C THR A 8 16.22 -5.55 -8.31
N ILE A 9 15.14 -4.81 -8.06
CA ILE A 9 15.17 -3.35 -8.11
C ILE A 9 15.94 -2.87 -6.88
N HIS A 10 17.11 -2.27 -7.11
CA HIS A 10 17.85 -1.60 -6.05
C HIS A 10 16.99 -0.44 -5.53
N MET A 11 16.57 -0.52 -4.25
CA MET A 11 15.77 0.52 -3.63
C MET A 11 16.56 1.83 -3.66
N SER A 12 16.02 2.86 -4.31
CA SER A 12 16.52 4.22 -4.08
C SER A 12 16.29 4.51 -2.60
N HIS A 13 17.37 4.70 -1.85
CA HIS A 13 17.31 5.03 -0.43
C HIS A 13 16.35 6.22 -0.22
N TYR A 14 15.20 5.99 0.42
CA TYR A 14 14.24 7.06 0.68
C TYR A 14 14.86 7.99 1.72
N GLN A 15 15.26 9.20 1.31
CA GLN A 15 15.99 10.14 2.16
C GLN A 15 15.10 10.97 3.10
N GLY A 16 13.86 10.55 3.37
CA GLY A 16 13.05 11.15 4.43
C GLY A 16 12.71 12.63 4.19
N GLY A 17 11.64 12.89 3.45
CA GLY A 17 10.96 14.19 3.50
C GLY A 17 9.71 14.10 4.37
N SER A 18 9.42 15.13 5.16
CA SER A 18 8.12 15.25 5.84
C SER A 18 7.06 15.63 4.80
N LEU A 19 6.28 14.66 4.32
CA LEU A 19 5.09 14.93 3.49
C LEU A 19 3.92 15.51 4.30
N LYS A 20 4.03 15.55 5.65
CA LYS A 20 2.94 16.00 6.53
C LYS A 20 2.48 17.41 6.19
N ASP A 21 3.43 18.32 5.95
CA ASP A 21 3.14 19.73 5.69
C ASP A 21 2.50 19.95 4.30
N LYS A 22 2.71 19.03 3.34
CA LYS A 22 2.13 19.08 1.99
C LYS A 22 0.76 18.40 1.89
N LEU A 23 0.42 17.53 2.85
CA LEU A 23 -0.85 16.78 2.88
C LEU A 23 -1.97 17.56 3.61
N ASP A 24 -1.64 18.63 4.33
CA ASP A 24 -2.61 19.51 5.00
C ASP A 24 -3.33 20.48 4.04
N GLN A 25 -3.07 20.38 2.74
CA GLN A 25 -3.58 21.29 1.71
C GLN A 25 -5.00 20.87 1.24
N GLY A 26 -5.98 20.97 2.13
CA GLY A 26 -7.41 20.99 1.79
C GLY A 26 -8.04 19.67 1.33
N ASP A 27 -9.33 19.74 1.04
CA ASP A 27 -10.24 18.62 0.71
C ASP A 27 -9.97 18.00 -0.69
N GLN A 28 -8.71 18.03 -1.14
CA GLN A 28 -8.31 17.56 -2.46
C GLN A 28 -8.34 16.03 -2.51
N VAL A 29 -9.39 15.50 -3.13
CA VAL A 29 -9.57 14.07 -3.34
C VAL A 29 -8.93 13.66 -4.67
N PHE A 30 -7.98 12.72 -4.60
CA PHE A 30 -7.38 12.13 -5.79
C PHE A 30 -8.20 10.94 -6.27
N LYS A 31 -8.30 10.74 -7.60
CA LYS A 31 -9.00 9.58 -8.19
C LYS A 31 -8.10 8.36 -8.34
N THR A 32 -6.82 8.57 -8.64
CA THR A 32 -5.84 7.51 -8.86
C THR A 32 -4.58 7.72 -8.03
N VAL A 33 -3.87 6.63 -7.72
CA VAL A 33 -2.60 6.68 -6.99
C VAL A 33 -1.53 7.38 -7.84
N GLU A 34 -1.61 7.28 -9.16
CA GLU A 34 -0.76 7.98 -10.10
C GLU A 34 -0.89 9.49 -10.01
N ASP A 35 -2.11 10.01 -9.96
CA ASP A 35 -2.35 11.45 -9.85
C ASP A 35 -1.74 11.98 -8.55
N PHE A 36 -1.93 11.25 -7.45
CA PHE A 36 -1.33 11.56 -6.16
C PHE A 36 0.21 11.60 -6.25
N VAL A 37 0.83 10.56 -6.81
CA VAL A 37 2.30 10.48 -6.95
C VAL A 37 2.83 11.56 -7.89
N ASN A 38 2.11 11.85 -8.98
CA ASN A 38 2.48 12.89 -9.93
C ASN A 38 2.40 14.30 -9.32
N CYS A 39 1.48 14.51 -8.39
CA CYS A 39 1.30 15.78 -7.69
C CYS A 39 2.37 16.01 -6.62
N TYR A 40 2.75 14.99 -5.85
CA TYR A 40 3.62 15.15 -4.68
C TYR A 40 5.10 14.79 -4.91
N VAL A 41 5.43 14.06 -5.96
CA VAL A 41 6.82 13.63 -6.25
C VAL A 41 7.35 14.43 -7.43
N ASP A 42 8.21 15.40 -7.17
CA ASP A 42 8.79 16.28 -8.19
C ASP A 42 9.69 15.50 -9.16
N ASP A 43 10.51 14.59 -8.62
CA ASP A 43 11.44 13.77 -9.39
C ASP A 43 10.71 12.59 -10.08
N THR A 44 10.52 12.72 -11.40
CA THR A 44 9.85 11.71 -12.24
C THR A 44 10.53 10.35 -12.18
N SER A 45 11.85 10.29 -12.00
CA SER A 45 12.60 9.03 -11.93
C SER A 45 12.25 8.20 -10.69
N LYS A 46 11.78 8.87 -9.63
CA LYS A 46 11.42 8.27 -8.33
C LYS A 46 9.94 7.97 -8.17
N ARG A 47 9.09 8.35 -9.14
CA ARG A 47 7.65 8.04 -9.10
C ARG A 47 7.43 6.54 -9.19
N ARG A 48 6.93 5.95 -8.10
CA ARG A 48 6.63 4.51 -7.97
C ARG A 48 5.27 4.32 -7.28
N PRO A 49 4.15 4.42 -8.02
CA PRO A 49 2.83 4.24 -7.43
C PRO A 49 2.62 2.80 -6.95
N ILE A 50 2.25 2.65 -5.68
CA ILE A 50 1.98 1.35 -5.05
C ILE A 50 0.50 1.03 -5.17
N LYS A 51 0.15 0.00 -5.94
CA LYS A 51 -1.24 -0.47 -6.12
C LYS A 51 -1.53 -1.79 -5.44
N LYS A 52 -0.49 -2.53 -5.07
CA LYS A 52 -0.57 -3.83 -4.40
C LYS A 52 0.42 -3.85 -3.25
N MET A 53 0.00 -4.33 -2.10
CA MET A 53 0.86 -4.41 -0.91
C MET A 53 0.75 -5.79 -0.29
N LEU A 54 1.91 -6.44 -0.10
CA LEU A 54 2.01 -7.71 0.61
C LEU A 54 2.06 -7.43 2.11
N VAL A 55 1.08 -7.94 2.86
CA VAL A 55 1.08 -7.96 4.32
C VAL A 55 1.69 -9.29 4.74
N ALA A 56 2.98 -9.24 5.04
CA ALA A 56 3.77 -10.39 5.50
C ALA A 56 3.75 -10.53 7.03
N THR A 57 2.62 -10.15 7.65
CA THR A 57 2.34 -10.31 9.07
C THR A 57 0.99 -11.01 9.23
N ASN A 58 0.75 -11.62 10.40
CA ASN A 58 -0.49 -12.37 10.67
C ASN A 58 -1.25 -11.75 11.86
N GLY A 59 -2.49 -12.19 12.06
CA GLY A 59 -3.31 -11.84 13.21
C GLY A 59 -3.56 -10.35 13.37
N ILE A 60 -3.55 -9.86 14.62
CA ILE A 60 -3.90 -8.46 14.93
C ILE A 60 -2.94 -7.44 14.29
N ALA A 61 -1.68 -7.80 14.06
CA ALA A 61 -0.71 -6.91 13.42
C ALA A 61 -1.09 -6.64 11.96
N ALA A 62 -1.51 -7.67 11.22
CA ALA A 62 -2.03 -7.54 9.86
C ALA A 62 -3.25 -6.62 9.84
N VAL A 63 -4.22 -6.89 10.71
CA VAL A 63 -5.45 -6.08 10.83
C VAL A 63 -5.14 -4.61 11.09
N ARG A 64 -4.24 -4.32 12.05
CA ARG A 64 -3.86 -2.94 12.38
C ARG A 64 -3.18 -2.24 11.20
N CYS A 65 -2.35 -2.96 10.45
CA CYS A 65 -1.72 -2.44 9.24
C CYS A 65 -2.77 -2.12 8.15
N ILE A 66 -3.66 -3.06 7.83
CA ILE A 66 -4.68 -2.86 6.80
C ILE A 66 -5.65 -1.74 7.19
N LEU A 67 -6.13 -1.73 8.44
CA LEU A 67 -7.07 -0.71 8.91
C LEU A 67 -6.46 0.70 8.92
N SER A 68 -5.19 0.84 9.32
CA SER A 68 -4.54 2.16 9.33
C SER A 68 -4.37 2.70 7.91
N VAL A 69 -3.96 1.86 6.97
CA VAL A 69 -3.81 2.24 5.56
C VAL A 69 -5.17 2.51 4.93
N ARG A 70 -6.18 1.66 5.17
CA ARG A 70 -7.55 1.91 4.66
C ARG A 70 -8.13 3.22 5.16
N LYS A 71 -7.92 3.57 6.43
CA LYS A 71 -8.34 4.86 6.98
C LYS A 71 -7.68 6.01 6.22
N LEU A 72 -6.37 5.93 5.98
CA LEU A 72 -5.64 6.92 5.19
C LEU A 72 -6.19 7.01 3.75
N LEU A 73 -6.45 5.87 3.09
CA LEU A 73 -6.98 5.84 1.73
C LEU A 73 -8.39 6.44 1.63
N MET A 74 -9.23 6.24 2.65
CA MET A 74 -10.54 6.92 2.74
C MET A 74 -10.40 8.43 2.89
N GLN A 75 -9.37 8.92 3.59
CA GLN A 75 -9.14 10.34 3.74
C GLN A 75 -8.64 10.97 2.44
N LEU A 76 -7.70 10.32 1.74
CA LEU A 76 -7.05 10.88 0.54
C LEU A 76 -7.81 10.66 -0.77
N PHE A 77 -8.46 9.50 -0.93
CA PHE A 77 -9.08 9.06 -2.20
C PHE A 77 -10.59 8.84 -2.09
N ARG A 78 -11.17 8.94 -0.88
CA ARG A 78 -12.56 8.52 -0.58
C ARG A 78 -12.85 7.08 -1.03
N ASN A 79 -11.81 6.25 -1.11
CA ASN A 79 -11.86 4.88 -1.59
C ASN A 79 -10.78 4.02 -0.90
N ASP A 80 -11.19 3.13 0.00
CA ASP A 80 -10.30 2.24 0.77
C ASP A 80 -9.81 1.02 -0.01
N ARG A 81 -10.34 0.80 -1.23
CA ARG A 81 -10.02 -0.36 -2.07
C ARG A 81 -9.05 -0.03 -3.20
N ILE A 82 -8.52 1.20 -3.24
CA ILE A 82 -7.60 1.64 -4.30
C ILE A 82 -6.27 0.87 -4.28
N ILE A 83 -5.83 0.42 -3.11
CA ILE A 83 -4.68 -0.49 -2.94
C ILE A 83 -5.20 -1.90 -2.64
N LYS A 84 -4.68 -2.90 -3.37
CA LYS A 84 -4.97 -4.32 -3.12
C LYS A 84 -4.01 -4.88 -2.08
N PHE A 85 -4.55 -5.35 -0.97
CA PHE A 85 -3.77 -6.07 0.03
C PHE A 85 -3.68 -7.54 -0.35
N ILE A 86 -2.47 -8.09 -0.29
CA ILE A 86 -2.19 -9.51 -0.45
C ILE A 86 -1.69 -9.97 0.91
N CYS A 87 -2.40 -10.91 1.53
CA CYS A 87 -2.04 -11.39 2.85
C CYS A 87 -1.46 -12.79 2.74
N LEU A 88 -0.41 -13.05 3.49
CA LEU A 88 0.11 -14.41 3.64
C LEU A 88 -0.75 -15.15 4.65
N THR A 89 -1.09 -16.40 4.36
CA THR A 89 -1.80 -17.25 5.31
C THR A 89 -1.33 -18.70 5.16
N THR A 90 -1.41 -19.45 6.25
CA THR A 90 -1.12 -20.89 6.29
C THR A 90 -2.40 -21.71 6.13
N GLU A 91 -2.29 -22.96 5.71
CA GLU A 91 -3.46 -23.86 5.63
C GLU A 91 -4.18 -24.01 6.97
N GLN A 92 -3.43 -24.01 8.07
CA GLN A 92 -3.99 -24.11 9.41
C GLN A 92 -4.90 -22.92 9.72
N GLU A 93 -4.48 -21.70 9.37
CA GLU A 93 -5.28 -20.47 9.57
C GLU A 93 -6.55 -20.48 8.72
N ILE A 94 -6.49 -20.99 7.49
CA ILE A 94 -7.66 -21.15 6.61
C ILE A 94 -8.67 -22.13 7.24
N ARG A 95 -8.19 -23.26 7.76
CA ARG A 95 -9.04 -24.30 8.36
C ARG A 95 -9.63 -23.85 9.70
N SER A 96 -8.88 -23.10 10.50
CA SER A 96 -9.32 -22.66 11.83
C SER A 96 -10.35 -21.52 11.79
N ASN A 97 -10.45 -20.76 10.70
CA ASN A 97 -11.42 -19.66 10.56
C ASN A 97 -12.19 -19.76 9.23
N ALA A 98 -13.34 -20.45 9.23
CA ALA A 98 -14.23 -20.66 8.08
C ALA A 98 -15.03 -19.41 7.64
N GLY A 99 -14.36 -18.28 7.40
CA GLY A 99 -15.00 -17.09 6.80
C GLY A 99 -14.53 -15.73 7.33
N LYS A 100 -13.69 -15.71 8.36
CA LYS A 100 -13.03 -14.51 8.87
C LYS A 100 -11.54 -14.71 8.85
N ILE A 101 -10.93 -14.61 7.67
CA ILE A 101 -9.48 -14.45 7.62
C ILE A 101 -9.22 -13.08 8.26
N ILE A 102 -8.71 -13.11 9.49
CA ILE A 102 -8.26 -11.92 10.22
C ILE A 102 -6.89 -11.57 9.63
N VAL A 103 -6.91 -11.07 8.39
CA VAL A 103 -5.80 -10.41 7.72
C VAL A 103 -6.29 -9.10 7.14
#